data_AF-W4FD73-F1
#
_entry.id   AF-W4FD73-F1
#
_cell.length_a   1.000
_cell.length_b   1.000
_cell.length_c   1.000
_cell.angle_alpha   90.00
_cell.angle_beta   90.00
_cell.angle_gamma   90.00
#
_symmetry.space_group_name_H-M   'P 1'
#
loop_
_entity.id
_entity.type
_entity.pdbx_description
1 polymer ?
#
loop_
_entity_poly.entity_id
_entity_poly.type
_entity_poly.pdbx_seq_one_letter_code
_entity_poly.pdbx_strand_id
1 'polypeptide(L)'
;MTSNTGETNANSTDAALTTVDNTLARRRYFREKQRNYRRKVNVDVAIVEAELAHLQSIRDILQASMPPSIAPREASDGLLSWYSIATVLKREVRRVLMDRQPLIRQTQRYQYLTKAMQRFVMMSIPSPMSRSNTWQNATLAAEPSARYLGKEWLMQQMYHNTRQALALLPAMTCDDEFFQFDLQVSDQHDDLFMERIQCIFPGTLASFRRFVKSNRMRDMLFKGPQDVIEERTSNTRLFHSITTRGAFANILQGHFFEADRFIMVMRQVDDDEMHACDPMLRQWHHRSW
;
A
#
# COMPACT_ATOMS: atom_id res chain seq x y z
N MET A 1 -70.21 -48.75 35.54
CA MET A 1 -69.33 -48.02 34.60
C MET A 1 -69.35 -46.55 34.99
N THR A 2 -68.39 -46.13 35.80
CA THR A 2 -68.18 -44.74 36.22
C THR A 2 -66.92 -44.26 35.53
N SER A 3 -66.97 -43.17 34.75
CA SER A 3 -65.75 -42.50 34.26
C SER A 3 -66.01 -41.04 33.85
N ASN A 4 -65.56 -40.15 34.74
CA ASN A 4 -64.93 -38.86 34.54
C ASN A 4 -65.05 -38.17 33.17
N THR A 5 -65.99 -37.23 33.05
CA THR A 5 -65.98 -36.17 32.02
C THR A 5 -66.15 -34.75 32.60
N GLY A 6 -66.21 -34.59 33.93
CA GLY A 6 -66.41 -33.28 34.58
C GLY A 6 -65.14 -32.52 34.99
N GLU A 7 -64.03 -33.20 35.27
CA GLU A 7 -62.83 -32.55 35.87
C GLU A 7 -61.88 -31.90 34.84
N THR A 8 -61.90 -32.32 33.58
CA THR A 8 -60.98 -31.82 32.55
C THR A 8 -61.34 -30.43 32.02
N ASN A 9 -62.62 -30.04 32.03
CA ASN A 9 -63.04 -28.72 31.55
C ASN A 9 -62.80 -27.60 32.58
N ALA A 10 -62.98 -27.88 33.87
CA ALA A 10 -62.73 -26.91 34.95
C ALA A 10 -61.25 -26.53 35.05
N ASN A 11 -60.34 -27.51 34.95
CA ASN A 11 -58.89 -27.27 34.97
C ASN A 11 -58.38 -26.50 33.74
N SER A 12 -59.01 -26.66 32.57
CA SER A 12 -58.68 -25.91 31.35
C SER A 12 -59.09 -24.44 31.44
N THR A 13 -60.27 -24.17 32.00
CA THR A 13 -60.74 -22.80 32.26
C THR A 13 -59.91 -22.09 33.33
N ASP A 14 -59.46 -22.79 34.37
CA ASP A 14 -58.63 -22.21 35.45
C ASP A 14 -57.20 -21.91 34.94
N ALA A 15 -56.65 -22.75 34.08
CA ALA A 15 -55.40 -22.49 33.36
C ALA A 15 -55.52 -21.29 32.37
N ALA A 16 -56.68 -21.11 31.73
CA ALA A 16 -56.94 -19.96 30.87
C ALA A 16 -57.11 -18.65 31.66
N LEU A 17 -57.77 -18.70 32.83
CA LEU A 17 -57.92 -17.55 33.73
C LEU A 17 -56.57 -17.09 34.29
N THR A 18 -55.73 -18.03 34.74
CA THR A 18 -54.40 -17.72 35.27
C THR A 18 -53.46 -17.15 34.21
N THR A 19 -53.55 -17.60 32.95
CA THR A 19 -52.76 -17.01 31.84
C THR A 19 -53.22 -15.59 31.47
N VAL A 20 -54.52 -15.32 31.53
CA VAL A 20 -55.08 -13.96 31.37
C VAL A 20 -54.65 -13.03 32.52
N ASP A 21 -54.70 -13.51 33.76
CA ASP A 21 -54.26 -12.72 34.92
C ASP A 21 -52.75 -12.43 34.86
N ASN A 22 -51.94 -13.40 34.47
CA ASN A 22 -50.49 -13.21 34.27
C ASN A 22 -50.18 -12.20 33.16
N THR A 23 -50.95 -12.20 32.06
CA THR A 23 -50.78 -11.20 30.98
C THR A 23 -51.26 -9.81 31.40
N LEU A 24 -52.32 -9.70 32.20
CA LEU A 24 -52.77 -8.43 32.79
C LEU A 24 -51.77 -7.88 33.80
N ALA A 25 -51.21 -8.73 34.67
CA ALA A 25 -50.17 -8.37 35.63
C ALA A 25 -48.90 -7.87 34.91
N ARG A 26 -48.47 -8.59 33.85
CA ARG A 26 -47.32 -8.19 33.02
C ARG A 26 -47.55 -6.83 32.33
N ARG A 27 -48.76 -6.57 31.82
CA ARG A 27 -49.14 -5.27 31.23
C ARG A 27 -49.11 -4.14 32.26
N ARG A 28 -49.61 -4.38 33.48
CA ARG A 28 -49.53 -3.40 34.58
C ARG A 28 -48.08 -3.08 34.94
N TYR A 29 -47.23 -4.11 35.07
CA TYR A 29 -45.80 -3.94 35.35
C TYR A 29 -45.08 -3.09 34.30
N PHE A 30 -45.27 -3.36 32.99
CA PHE A 30 -44.62 -2.57 31.94
C PHE A 30 -45.10 -1.11 31.92
N ARG A 31 -46.40 -0.87 32.18
CA ARG A 31 -46.93 0.49 32.32
C ARG A 31 -46.29 1.24 33.49
N GLU A 32 -46.16 0.59 34.64
CA GLU A 32 -45.54 1.18 35.83
C GLU A 32 -44.05 1.46 35.60
N LYS A 33 -43.33 0.52 34.97
CA LYS A 33 -41.93 0.67 34.59
C LYS A 33 -41.71 1.88 33.67
N GLN A 34 -42.59 2.07 32.69
CA GLN A 34 -42.50 3.21 31.77
C GLN A 34 -42.87 4.54 32.45
N ARG A 35 -43.82 4.54 33.40
CA ARG A 35 -44.10 5.73 34.23
C ARG A 35 -42.90 6.11 35.08
N ASN A 36 -42.28 5.15 35.76
CA ASN A 36 -41.10 5.39 36.59
C ASN A 36 -39.89 5.88 35.77
N TYR A 37 -39.68 5.33 34.57
CA TYR A 37 -38.67 5.83 33.64
C TYR A 37 -38.94 7.30 33.27
N ARG A 38 -40.19 7.64 32.89
CA ARG A 38 -40.55 9.04 32.55
C ARG A 38 -40.38 9.98 33.75
N ARG A 39 -40.74 9.55 34.97
CA ARG A 39 -40.49 10.35 36.18
C ARG A 39 -39.00 10.62 36.37
N LYS A 40 -38.15 9.61 36.22
CA LYS A 40 -36.69 9.77 36.36
C LYS A 40 -36.15 10.77 35.34
N VAL A 41 -36.50 10.61 34.07
CA VAL A 41 -36.09 11.54 33.00
C VAL A 41 -36.55 12.96 33.30
N ASN A 42 -37.80 13.16 33.75
CA ASN A 42 -38.30 14.49 34.09
C ASN A 42 -37.56 15.11 35.28
N VAL A 43 -37.17 14.31 36.29
CA VAL A 43 -36.33 14.79 37.40
C VAL A 43 -34.95 15.21 36.89
N ASP A 44 -34.32 14.41 36.05
CA ASP A 44 -33.01 14.74 35.46
C ASP A 44 -33.07 16.03 34.62
N VAL A 45 -34.14 16.19 33.84
CA VAL A 45 -34.40 17.43 33.07
C VAL A 45 -34.56 18.62 34.02
N ALA A 46 -35.35 18.50 35.08
CA ALA A 46 -35.57 19.58 36.04
C ALA A 46 -34.27 19.99 36.78
N ILE A 47 -33.37 19.03 37.06
CA ILE A 47 -32.05 19.30 37.64
C ILE A 47 -31.21 20.14 36.66
N VAL A 48 -31.14 19.74 35.39
CA VAL A 48 -30.37 20.47 34.37
C VAL A 48 -30.96 21.86 34.11
N GLU A 49 -32.29 21.99 34.10
CA GLU A 49 -32.96 23.29 33.96
C GLU A 49 -32.66 24.22 35.14
N ALA A 50 -32.62 23.69 36.36
CA ALA A 50 -32.24 24.45 37.56
C ALA A 50 -30.76 24.91 37.51
N GLU A 51 -29.84 24.05 37.05
CA GLU A 51 -28.44 24.40 36.85
C GLU A 51 -28.28 25.50 35.79
N LEU A 52 -29.01 25.38 34.67
CA LEU A 52 -29.01 26.42 33.63
C LEU A 52 -29.52 27.75 34.16
N ALA A 53 -30.63 27.76 34.90
CA ALA A 53 -31.17 28.99 35.50
C ALA A 53 -30.17 29.60 36.51
N HIS A 54 -29.48 28.78 37.30
CA HIS A 54 -28.45 29.25 38.23
C HIS A 54 -27.25 29.88 37.51
N LEU A 55 -26.74 29.22 36.47
CA LEU A 55 -25.63 29.73 35.66
C LEU A 55 -26.01 31.01 34.90
N GLN A 56 -27.24 31.10 34.40
CA GLN A 56 -27.77 32.32 33.78
C GLN A 56 -27.82 33.47 34.80
N SER A 57 -28.30 33.21 36.02
CA SER A 57 -28.31 34.20 37.09
C SER A 57 -26.89 34.68 37.44
N ILE A 58 -25.92 33.77 37.58
CA ILE A 58 -24.51 34.14 37.82
C ILE A 58 -23.99 35.02 36.69
N ARG A 59 -24.25 34.66 35.43
CA ARG A 59 -23.86 35.48 34.28
C ARG A 59 -24.48 36.87 34.34
N ASP A 60 -25.77 36.96 34.65
CA ASP A 60 -26.50 38.24 34.67
C ASP A 60 -26.02 39.12 35.83
N ILE A 61 -25.69 38.55 36.99
CA ILE A 61 -25.04 39.24 38.12
C ILE A 61 -23.65 39.75 37.70
N LEU A 62 -22.86 38.92 37.03
CA LEU A 62 -21.53 39.30 36.54
C LEU A 62 -21.62 40.41 35.47
N GLN A 63 -22.64 40.39 34.62
CA GLN A 63 -22.90 41.45 33.64
C GLN A 63 -23.39 42.75 34.30
N ALA A 64 -24.27 42.66 35.30
CA ALA A 64 -24.80 43.82 36.03
C ALA A 64 -23.76 44.47 36.96
N SER A 65 -22.79 43.70 37.45
CA SER A 65 -21.64 44.19 38.21
C SER A 65 -20.52 44.76 37.33
N MET A 66 -20.66 44.72 36.00
CA MET A 66 -19.77 45.48 35.12
C MET A 66 -20.12 46.98 35.19
N PRO A 67 -19.15 47.88 35.44
CA PRO A 67 -19.39 49.32 35.48
C PRO A 67 -19.94 49.87 34.14
N PRO A 68 -20.92 50.80 34.16
CA PRO A 68 -21.45 51.44 32.95
C PRO A 68 -20.53 52.57 32.49
N SER A 69 -19.29 52.24 32.15
CA SER A 69 -18.42 53.05 31.29
C SER A 69 -17.12 52.29 31.16
N ILE A 70 -17.06 51.49 30.13
CA ILE A 70 -15.90 51.22 29.28
C ILE A 70 -16.55 50.56 28.06
N ALA A 71 -16.83 51.36 27.02
CA ALA A 71 -16.92 50.86 25.64
C ALA A 71 -15.79 49.83 25.46
N PRO A 72 -16.00 48.67 24.82
CA PRO A 72 -15.15 47.49 24.95
C PRO A 72 -13.67 47.88 24.85
N ARG A 73 -13.06 48.24 25.98
CA ARG A 73 -11.63 48.30 26.09
C ARG A 73 -11.32 46.84 26.17
N GLU A 74 -10.75 46.34 25.09
CA GLU A 74 -9.51 45.59 25.16
C GLU A 74 -8.88 45.81 26.54
N ALA A 75 -9.31 45.01 27.52
CA ALA A 75 -8.84 45.16 28.87
C ALA A 75 -7.34 44.88 28.77
N SER A 76 -6.59 45.84 29.26
CA SER A 76 -5.14 45.88 29.30
C SER A 76 -4.60 44.72 30.14
N ASP A 77 -4.60 43.53 29.56
CA ASP A 77 -3.62 42.49 29.83
C ASP A 77 -2.46 42.79 28.89
N GLY A 78 -1.35 43.28 29.42
CA GLY A 78 -0.22 43.79 28.62
C GLY A 78 0.17 42.86 27.47
N LEU A 79 0.32 43.42 26.26
CA LEU A 79 0.78 42.79 25.01
C LEU A 79 0.04 41.51 24.53
N LEU A 80 -0.67 40.74 25.37
CA LEU A 80 -1.37 39.48 25.04
C LEU A 80 -2.52 39.20 26.02
N SER A 81 -3.78 39.43 25.60
CA SER A 81 -4.95 39.03 26.40
C SER A 81 -5.10 37.51 26.53
N TRP A 82 -5.65 37.03 27.65
CA TRP A 82 -5.97 35.61 27.84
C TRP A 82 -6.88 35.04 26.76
N TYR A 83 -7.80 35.85 26.22
CA TYR A 83 -8.64 35.46 25.10
C TYR A 83 -7.80 35.16 23.85
N SER A 84 -6.84 36.03 23.54
CA SER A 84 -5.90 35.88 22.42
C SER A 84 -5.02 34.63 22.59
N ILE A 85 -4.52 34.39 23.81
CA ILE A 85 -3.74 33.19 24.15
C ILE A 85 -4.57 31.93 23.93
N ALA A 86 -5.79 31.88 24.48
CA ALA A 86 -6.68 30.72 24.36
C ALA A 86 -7.09 30.44 22.90
N THR A 87 -7.32 31.48 22.10
CA THR A 87 -7.64 31.31 20.67
C THR A 87 -6.45 30.78 19.87
N VAL A 88 -5.24 31.28 20.12
CA VAL A 88 -4.01 30.75 19.51
C VAL A 88 -3.81 29.29 19.90
N LEU A 89 -3.85 28.95 21.20
CA LEU A 89 -3.72 27.57 21.68
C LEU A 89 -4.77 26.64 21.05
N LYS A 90 -6.03 27.06 20.98
CA LYS A 90 -7.10 26.28 20.33
C LYS A 90 -6.88 26.07 18.83
N ARG A 91 -6.24 27.03 18.15
CA ARG A 91 -5.86 26.91 16.74
C ARG A 91 -4.68 25.94 16.58
N GLU A 92 -3.65 26.08 17.40
CA GLU A 92 -2.47 25.22 17.34
C GLU A 92 -2.80 23.77 17.71
N VAL A 93 -3.64 23.52 18.72
CA VAL A 93 -4.12 22.18 19.06
C VAL A 93 -4.88 21.57 17.89
N ARG A 94 -5.77 22.33 17.23
CA ARG A 94 -6.46 21.85 16.03
C ARG A 94 -5.48 21.51 14.91
N ARG A 95 -4.46 22.35 14.68
CA ARG A 95 -3.43 22.08 13.67
C ARG A 95 -2.65 20.81 13.99
N VAL A 96 -2.18 20.65 15.23
CA VAL A 96 -1.48 19.44 15.68
C VAL A 96 -2.36 18.20 15.54
N LEU A 97 -3.65 18.27 15.87
CA LEU A 97 -4.56 17.13 15.73
C LEU A 97 -4.84 16.79 14.25
N MET A 98 -4.97 17.80 13.39
CA MET A 98 -5.13 17.63 11.94
C MET A 98 -3.87 17.01 11.32
N ASP A 99 -2.69 17.45 11.73
CA ASP A 99 -1.39 17.01 11.18
C ASP A 99 -0.94 15.66 11.74
N ARG A 100 -1.35 15.31 12.97
CA ARG A 100 -0.94 14.08 13.66
C ARG A 100 -1.31 12.82 12.90
N GLN A 101 -2.55 12.71 12.39
CA GLN A 101 -3.01 11.51 11.68
C GLN A 101 -2.25 11.28 10.36
N PRO A 102 -2.07 12.29 9.49
CA PRO A 102 -1.16 12.22 8.36
C PRO A 102 0.28 11.80 8.73
N LEU A 103 0.88 12.41 9.75
CA LEU A 103 2.25 12.11 10.19
C LEU A 103 2.40 10.67 10.70
N ILE A 104 1.43 10.18 11.47
CA ILE A 104 1.41 8.77 11.92
C ILE A 104 1.34 7.83 10.72
N ARG A 105 0.43 8.08 9.78
CA ARG A 105 0.32 7.26 8.55
C ARG A 105 1.61 7.29 7.74
N GLN A 106 2.23 8.46 7.60
CA GLN A 106 3.49 8.61 6.88
C GLN A 106 4.63 7.83 7.57
N THR A 107 4.72 7.93 8.90
CA THR A 107 5.71 7.19 9.70
C THR A 107 5.52 5.68 9.54
N GLN A 108 4.29 5.18 9.65
CA GLN A 108 3.97 3.77 9.46
C GLN A 108 4.33 3.29 8.04
N ARG A 109 4.02 4.10 7.02
CA ARG A 109 4.38 3.80 5.63
C ARG A 109 5.90 3.68 5.44
N TYR A 110 6.68 4.61 5.98
CA TYR A 110 8.13 4.54 5.89
C TYR A 110 8.70 3.36 6.68
N GLN A 111 8.17 3.04 7.86
CA GLN A 111 8.59 1.87 8.62
C GLN A 111 8.37 0.57 7.83
N TYR A 112 7.23 0.46 7.14
CA TYR A 112 6.96 -0.69 6.28
C TYR A 112 7.91 -0.73 5.08
N LEU A 113 8.12 0.40 4.40
CA LEU A 113 9.07 0.52 3.29
C LEU A 113 10.49 0.15 3.70
N THR A 114 10.98 0.64 4.84
CA THR A 114 12.31 0.32 5.36
C THR A 114 12.47 -1.18 5.57
N LYS A 115 11.48 -1.85 6.18
CA LYS A 115 11.51 -3.31 6.37
C LYS A 115 11.48 -4.06 5.05
N ALA A 116 10.67 -3.62 4.08
CA ALA A 116 10.62 -4.21 2.75
C ALA A 116 11.96 -4.06 2.02
N MET A 117 12.57 -2.87 2.06
CA MET A 117 13.89 -2.62 1.48
C MET A 117 15.01 -3.40 2.16
N GLN A 118 14.98 -3.54 3.49
CA GLN A 118 15.92 -4.39 4.21
C GLN A 118 15.83 -5.85 3.76
N ARG A 119 14.61 -6.40 3.63
CA ARG A 119 14.40 -7.75 3.09
C ARG A 119 14.93 -7.87 1.66
N PHE A 120 14.57 -6.93 0.80
CA PHE A 120 15.02 -6.89 -0.59
C PHE A 120 16.56 -6.91 -0.69
N VAL A 121 17.25 -6.07 0.08
CA VAL A 121 18.71 -6.01 0.11
C VAL A 121 19.33 -7.32 0.56
N MET A 122 18.81 -7.94 1.63
CA MET A 122 19.33 -9.24 2.10
C MET A 122 19.13 -10.37 1.10
N MET A 123 18.07 -10.32 0.29
CA MET A 123 17.79 -11.32 -0.75
C MET A 123 18.57 -11.07 -2.04
N SER A 124 18.82 -9.80 -2.37
CA SER A 124 19.42 -9.40 -3.66
C SER A 124 20.94 -9.23 -3.60
N ILE A 125 21.52 -9.05 -2.41
CA ILE A 125 22.97 -8.90 -2.21
C ILE A 125 23.49 -10.14 -1.46
N PRO A 126 24.29 -11.01 -2.09
CA PRO A 126 24.91 -12.12 -1.38
C PRO A 126 25.93 -11.64 -0.33
N SER A 127 26.19 -12.52 0.65
CA SER A 127 27.30 -12.43 1.63
C SER A 127 28.63 -12.09 0.93
N PRO A 128 29.58 -11.38 1.58
CA PRO A 128 30.55 -10.53 0.89
C PRO A 128 31.40 -11.28 -0.16
N MET A 129 31.18 -10.88 -1.41
CA MET A 129 32.03 -11.01 -2.59
C MET A 129 32.74 -12.35 -2.79
N SER A 130 32.00 -13.32 -3.34
CA SER A 130 32.61 -14.16 -4.37
C SER A 130 32.74 -13.33 -5.65
N ARG A 131 33.94 -13.22 -6.21
CA ARG A 131 34.19 -12.67 -7.57
C ARG A 131 33.64 -13.59 -8.68
N SER A 132 32.88 -14.61 -8.30
CA SER A 132 32.25 -15.53 -9.22
C SER A 132 31.15 -14.82 -9.99
N ASN A 133 31.08 -15.10 -11.30
CA ASN A 133 29.94 -14.77 -12.18
C ASN A 133 28.65 -15.54 -11.80
N THR A 134 28.53 -16.01 -10.56
CA THR A 134 27.34 -16.69 -10.03
C THR A 134 26.11 -15.83 -10.26
N TRP A 135 25.10 -16.46 -10.83
CA TRP A 135 23.77 -15.90 -11.01
C TRP A 135 23.27 -15.29 -9.71
N GLN A 136 22.88 -14.02 -9.72
CA GLN A 136 22.30 -13.35 -8.55
C GLN A 136 20.80 -13.26 -8.76
N ASN A 137 20.02 -13.84 -7.85
CA ASN A 137 18.56 -13.82 -7.96
C ASN A 137 18.04 -12.37 -7.87
N ALA A 138 17.15 -11.98 -8.78
CA ALA A 138 16.37 -10.75 -8.68
C ALA A 138 15.04 -11.07 -8.01
N THR A 139 14.75 -10.36 -6.94
CA THR A 139 13.45 -10.43 -6.28
C THR A 139 12.75 -9.09 -6.34
N LEU A 140 11.42 -9.07 -6.43
CA LEU A 140 10.63 -7.85 -6.35
C LEU A 140 9.52 -7.97 -5.31
N ALA A 141 9.44 -6.97 -4.44
CA ALA A 141 8.36 -6.86 -3.47
C ALA A 141 7.03 -6.44 -4.13
N ALA A 142 5.93 -6.77 -3.47
CA ALA A 142 4.59 -6.33 -3.90
C ALA A 142 4.28 -4.89 -3.46
N GLU A 143 4.94 -4.36 -2.43
CA GLU A 143 4.72 -2.98 -1.97
C GLU A 143 5.14 -1.98 -3.06
N PRO A 144 4.28 -1.03 -3.47
CA PRO A 144 4.54 -0.20 -4.65
C PRO A 144 5.85 0.61 -4.60
N SER A 145 6.19 1.19 -3.45
CA SER A 145 7.37 2.06 -3.31
C SER A 145 8.66 1.23 -3.32
N ALA A 146 8.66 0.09 -2.63
CA ALA A 146 9.71 -0.90 -2.60
C ALA A 146 9.91 -1.52 -3.98
N ARG A 147 8.82 -1.87 -4.67
CA ARG A 147 8.86 -2.39 -6.04
C ARG A 147 9.50 -1.40 -7.00
N TYR A 148 9.14 -0.12 -6.89
CA TYR A 148 9.75 0.95 -7.68
C TYR A 148 11.26 1.04 -7.43
N LEU A 149 11.67 1.15 -6.15
CA LEU A 149 13.08 1.24 -5.78
C LEU A 149 13.88 -0.02 -6.15
N GLY A 150 13.28 -1.20 -6.01
CA GLY A 150 13.89 -2.48 -6.38
C GLY A 150 14.15 -2.56 -7.89
N LYS A 151 13.17 -2.16 -8.71
CA LYS A 151 13.35 -2.06 -10.17
C LYS A 151 14.48 -1.10 -10.53
N GLU A 152 14.50 0.10 -9.93
CA GLU A 152 15.58 1.07 -10.14
C GLU A 152 16.95 0.51 -9.76
N TRP A 153 17.06 -0.07 -8.57
CA TRP A 153 18.32 -0.61 -8.05
C TRP A 153 18.86 -1.74 -8.92
N LEU A 154 18.02 -2.70 -9.31
CA LEU A 154 18.41 -3.81 -10.18
C LEU A 154 18.93 -3.31 -11.53
N MET A 155 18.30 -2.29 -12.11
CA MET A 155 18.74 -1.72 -13.39
C MET A 155 20.02 -0.89 -13.24
N GLN A 156 20.15 -0.11 -12.17
CA GLN A 156 21.38 0.62 -11.87
C GLN A 156 22.56 -0.34 -11.64
N GLN A 157 22.33 -1.45 -10.92
CA GLN A 157 23.33 -2.49 -10.72
C GLN A 157 23.84 -3.04 -12.06
N MET A 158 22.93 -3.35 -12.99
CA MET A 158 23.31 -3.82 -14.32
C MET A 158 24.07 -2.75 -15.11
N TYR A 159 23.59 -1.51 -15.12
CA TYR A 159 24.19 -0.38 -15.83
C TYR A 159 25.62 -0.08 -15.34
N HIS A 160 25.84 -0.08 -14.03
CA HIS A 160 27.18 0.13 -13.48
C HIS A 160 28.14 -1.04 -13.76
N ASN A 161 27.60 -2.24 -14.01
CA ASN A 161 28.37 -3.42 -14.43
C ASN A 161 28.55 -3.52 -15.96
N THR A 162 27.98 -2.62 -16.76
CA THR A 162 28.08 -2.65 -18.24
C THR A 162 29.54 -2.73 -18.72
N ARG A 163 30.47 -2.00 -18.09
CA ARG A 163 31.88 -2.05 -18.48
C ARG A 163 32.50 -3.44 -18.33
N GLN A 164 32.15 -4.16 -17.26
CA GLN A 164 32.67 -5.51 -17.03
C GLN A 164 32.04 -6.51 -18.01
N ALA A 165 30.75 -6.37 -18.30
CA ALA A 165 30.07 -7.20 -19.30
C ALA A 165 30.64 -7.00 -20.70
N LEU A 166 30.84 -5.75 -21.12
CA LEU A 166 31.39 -5.42 -22.44
C LEU A 166 32.88 -5.73 -22.58
N ALA A 167 33.64 -5.81 -21.48
CA ALA A 167 35.05 -6.22 -21.51
C ALA A 167 35.24 -7.68 -21.96
N LEU A 168 34.17 -8.48 -22.03
CA LEU A 168 34.19 -9.84 -22.57
C LEU A 168 34.14 -9.87 -24.10
N LEU A 169 33.85 -8.74 -24.76
CA LEU A 169 33.98 -8.63 -26.20
C LEU A 169 35.47 -8.57 -26.57
N PRO A 170 35.88 -9.19 -27.69
CA PRO A 170 37.25 -9.03 -28.18
C PRO A 170 37.52 -7.56 -28.55
N ALA A 171 38.81 -7.19 -28.59
CA ALA A 171 39.21 -5.88 -29.09
C ALA A 171 38.90 -5.78 -30.59
N MET A 172 37.77 -5.17 -30.92
CA MET A 172 37.23 -5.01 -32.27
C MET A 172 37.24 -3.53 -32.65
N THR A 173 37.30 -3.22 -33.95
CA THR A 173 37.01 -1.85 -34.41
C THR A 173 35.50 -1.65 -34.49
N CYS A 174 35.03 -0.40 -34.48
CA CYS A 174 33.59 -0.11 -34.55
C CYS A 174 32.93 -0.50 -35.88
N ASP A 175 33.74 -0.69 -36.93
CA ASP A 175 33.26 -1.00 -38.28
C ASP A 175 33.18 -2.51 -38.56
N ASP A 176 33.59 -3.32 -37.58
CA ASP A 176 33.56 -4.77 -37.68
C ASP A 176 32.26 -5.34 -37.07
N GLU A 177 31.76 -6.44 -37.65
CA GLU A 177 30.68 -7.23 -37.06
C GLU A 177 31.24 -8.45 -36.33
N PHE A 178 30.61 -8.83 -35.22
CA PHE A 178 31.01 -9.96 -34.38
C PHE A 178 29.81 -10.79 -33.95
N PHE A 179 30.00 -12.11 -33.93
CA PHE A 179 29.07 -13.02 -33.30
C PHE A 179 29.85 -14.16 -32.66
N GLN A 180 29.64 -14.37 -31.36
CA GLN A 180 30.16 -15.52 -30.64
C GLN A 180 29.08 -16.08 -29.73
N PHE A 181 29.03 -17.41 -29.70
CA PHE A 181 28.14 -18.17 -28.85
C PHE A 181 28.95 -19.23 -28.10
N ASP A 182 28.99 -19.11 -26.78
CA ASP A 182 29.64 -20.06 -25.88
C ASP A 182 28.58 -20.83 -25.10
N LEU A 183 28.71 -22.17 -25.09
CA LEU A 183 27.90 -23.06 -24.27
C LEU A 183 28.81 -23.79 -23.28
N GLN A 184 28.59 -23.56 -21.99
CA GLN A 184 29.21 -24.34 -20.92
C GLN A 184 28.18 -25.33 -20.38
N VAL A 185 28.41 -26.61 -20.68
CA VAL A 185 27.56 -27.71 -20.19
C VAL A 185 28.02 -28.10 -18.79
N SER A 186 27.08 -28.21 -17.86
CA SER A 186 27.35 -28.63 -16.48
C SER A 186 26.64 -29.95 -16.18
N ASP A 187 27.34 -30.89 -15.53
CA ASP A 187 26.74 -32.16 -15.09
C ASP A 187 25.61 -31.94 -14.04
N GLN A 188 25.50 -30.75 -13.47
CA GLN A 188 24.54 -30.39 -12.42
C GLN A 188 23.28 -29.64 -12.91
N HIS A 189 22.99 -29.65 -14.21
CA HIS A 189 21.82 -29.00 -14.85
C HIS A 189 21.86 -27.46 -14.89
N ASP A 190 23.02 -26.84 -14.64
CA ASP A 190 23.26 -25.39 -14.77
C ASP A 190 24.02 -25.06 -16.06
N ASP A 191 23.43 -25.38 -17.21
CA ASP A 191 24.02 -25.05 -18.50
C ASP A 191 24.02 -23.52 -18.68
N LEU A 192 25.21 -22.95 -18.86
CA LEU A 192 25.39 -21.53 -19.09
C LEU A 192 25.57 -21.26 -20.57
N PHE A 193 24.69 -20.41 -21.11
CA PHE A 193 24.77 -19.89 -22.47
C PHE A 193 25.24 -18.44 -22.42
N MET A 194 26.26 -18.11 -23.21
CA MET A 194 26.74 -16.74 -23.36
C MET A 194 26.80 -16.36 -24.83
N GLU A 195 26.06 -15.31 -25.18
CA GLU A 195 26.02 -14.74 -26.52
C GLU A 195 26.67 -13.36 -26.49
N ARG A 196 27.56 -13.09 -27.44
CA ARG A 196 28.24 -11.80 -27.62
C ARG A 196 28.12 -11.39 -29.07
N ILE A 197 27.60 -10.19 -29.28
CA ILE A 197 27.25 -9.70 -30.61
C ILE A 197 27.71 -8.24 -30.75
N GLN A 198 28.31 -7.93 -31.90
CA GLN A 198 28.51 -6.58 -32.41
C GLN A 198 27.91 -6.52 -33.82
N CYS A 199 26.95 -5.62 -34.05
CA CYS A 199 26.31 -5.45 -35.35
C CYS A 199 26.20 -3.99 -35.72
N ILE A 200 26.21 -3.69 -37.01
CA ILE A 200 25.98 -2.35 -37.52
C ILE A 200 24.52 -2.24 -37.96
N PHE A 201 23.75 -1.43 -37.25
CA PHE A 201 22.36 -1.16 -37.61
C PHE A 201 22.25 0.12 -38.46
N PRO A 202 21.47 0.10 -39.56
CA PRO A 202 21.22 1.31 -40.33
C PRO A 202 20.36 2.30 -39.53
N GLY A 203 20.75 3.56 -39.52
CA GLY A 203 19.98 4.65 -38.92
C GLY A 203 20.74 5.45 -37.87
N THR A 204 20.00 6.18 -37.04
CA THR A 204 20.57 7.03 -35.98
C THR A 204 20.28 6.45 -34.59
N LEU A 205 21.06 6.87 -33.60
CA LEU A 205 20.79 6.56 -32.19
C LEU A 205 19.37 6.97 -31.77
N ALA A 206 18.84 8.06 -32.31
CA ALA A 206 17.47 8.51 -32.07
C ALA A 206 16.42 7.53 -32.64
N SER A 207 16.66 6.98 -33.84
CA SER A 207 15.82 5.94 -34.43
C SER A 207 15.81 4.68 -33.58
N PHE A 208 16.99 4.24 -33.11
CA PHE A 208 17.12 3.08 -32.23
C PHE A 208 16.40 3.29 -30.89
N ARG A 209 16.56 4.47 -30.28
CA ARG A 209 15.83 4.87 -29.06
C ARG A 209 14.31 4.79 -29.25
N ARG A 210 13.80 5.23 -30.40
CA ARG A 210 12.37 5.16 -30.71
C ARG A 210 11.91 3.71 -30.86
N PHE A 211 12.72 2.86 -31.50
CA PHE A 211 12.44 1.43 -31.63
C PHE A 211 12.33 0.74 -30.27
N VAL A 212 13.32 0.93 -29.38
CA VAL A 212 13.33 0.36 -28.03
C VAL A 212 12.15 0.81 -27.18
N LYS A 213 11.77 2.09 -27.27
CA LYS A 213 10.62 2.65 -26.54
C LYS A 213 9.26 2.23 -27.10
N SER A 214 9.22 1.71 -28.32
CA SER A 214 7.98 1.26 -28.96
C SER A 214 7.59 -0.15 -28.50
N ASN A 215 6.40 -0.58 -28.89
CA ASN A 215 5.96 -1.96 -28.65
C ASN A 215 6.65 -2.96 -29.57
N ARG A 216 7.37 -2.51 -30.62
CA ARG A 216 8.05 -3.42 -31.56
C ARG A 216 9.12 -4.27 -30.89
N MET A 217 9.85 -3.70 -29.94
CA MET A 217 10.83 -4.46 -29.17
C MET A 217 10.16 -5.50 -28.27
N ARG A 218 9.04 -5.16 -27.64
CA ARG A 218 8.22 -6.11 -26.89
C ARG A 218 7.77 -7.26 -27.79
N ASP A 219 7.27 -6.95 -28.98
CA ASP A 219 6.80 -7.95 -29.94
C ASP A 219 7.93 -8.86 -30.46
N MET A 220 9.16 -8.33 -30.53
CA MET A 220 10.36 -9.11 -30.86
C MET A 220 10.78 -10.05 -29.71
N LEU A 221 10.72 -9.57 -28.46
CA LEU A 221 11.06 -10.36 -27.27
C LEU A 221 10.02 -11.44 -26.97
N PHE A 222 8.73 -11.13 -27.13
CA PHE A 222 7.60 -11.99 -26.84
C PHE A 222 6.86 -12.28 -28.16
N LYS A 223 7.31 -13.28 -28.91
CA LYS A 223 6.70 -13.67 -30.19
C LYS A 223 5.21 -14.01 -30.03
N GLY A 224 4.32 -13.09 -30.42
CA GLY A 224 2.88 -13.33 -30.60
C GLY A 224 1.96 -12.42 -29.77
N PRO A 225 0.65 -12.41 -30.08
CA PRO A 225 -0.35 -11.65 -29.31
C PRO A 225 -0.72 -12.46 -28.06
N GLN A 226 0.13 -12.40 -27.03
CA GLN A 226 -0.19 -12.97 -25.72
C GLN A 226 -0.52 -11.85 -24.73
N ASP A 227 -1.24 -12.19 -23.67
CA ASP A 227 -1.49 -11.33 -22.51
C ASP A 227 -0.15 -11.00 -21.83
N VAL A 228 0.50 -9.94 -22.32
CA VAL A 228 1.71 -9.38 -21.71
C VAL A 228 1.25 -8.28 -20.77
N ILE A 229 1.44 -8.52 -19.48
CA ILE A 229 1.27 -7.47 -18.47
C ILE A 229 2.54 -6.62 -18.49
N GLU A 230 2.38 -5.32 -18.69
CA GLU A 230 3.49 -4.37 -18.69
C GLU A 230 3.35 -3.38 -17.54
N GLU A 231 4.36 -3.33 -16.66
CA GLU A 231 4.52 -2.23 -15.71
C GLU A 231 5.58 -1.26 -16.22
N ARG A 232 5.17 -0.04 -16.51
CA ARG A 232 6.04 1.00 -17.07
C ARG A 232 6.30 2.12 -16.07
N THR A 233 7.57 2.50 -15.95
CA THR A 233 8.00 3.72 -15.27
C THR A 233 8.72 4.63 -16.27
N SER A 234 9.37 5.70 -15.79
CA SER A 234 10.16 6.62 -16.61
C SER A 234 11.30 5.94 -17.38
N ASN A 235 11.97 4.98 -16.74
CA ASN A 235 13.24 4.39 -17.17
C ASN A 235 13.27 2.87 -17.05
N THR A 236 12.23 2.25 -16.49
CA THR A 236 12.10 0.79 -16.40
C THR A 236 10.80 0.27 -17.01
N ARG A 237 10.87 -0.91 -17.62
CA ARG A 237 9.72 -1.66 -18.13
C ARG A 237 9.82 -3.10 -17.61
N LEU A 238 8.82 -3.55 -16.88
CA LEU A 238 8.70 -4.94 -16.48
C LEU A 238 7.66 -5.59 -17.38
N PHE A 239 8.03 -6.70 -18.02
CA PHE A 239 7.14 -7.50 -18.83
C PHE A 239 6.90 -8.83 -18.15
N HIS A 240 5.64 -9.18 -18.01
CA HIS A 240 5.21 -10.44 -17.44
C HIS A 240 4.35 -11.18 -18.46
N SER A 241 4.74 -12.41 -18.80
CA SER A 241 3.99 -13.25 -19.74
C SER A 241 4.32 -14.74 -19.57
N ILE A 242 3.37 -15.59 -19.95
CA ILE A 242 3.58 -17.02 -20.10
C ILE A 242 3.73 -17.31 -21.59
N THR A 243 4.92 -17.73 -21.99
CA THR A 243 5.22 -18.07 -23.38
C THR A 243 4.33 -19.22 -23.88
N THR A 244 4.15 -19.33 -25.21
CA THR A 244 3.39 -20.42 -25.84
C THR A 244 3.89 -21.82 -25.50
N ARG A 245 5.13 -21.97 -25.04
CA ARG A 245 5.73 -23.24 -24.57
C ARG A 245 5.54 -23.48 -23.06
N GLY A 246 4.74 -22.65 -22.38
CA GLY A 246 4.49 -22.75 -20.94
C GLY A 246 5.68 -22.33 -20.07
N ALA A 247 6.62 -21.56 -20.61
CA ALA A 247 7.71 -20.98 -19.82
C ALA A 247 7.31 -19.59 -19.31
N PHE A 248 7.65 -19.31 -18.07
CA PHE A 248 7.38 -18.05 -17.39
C PHE A 248 8.46 -17.02 -17.71
N ALA A 249 8.04 -15.86 -18.22
CA ALA A 249 8.93 -14.76 -18.56
C ALA A 249 8.57 -13.53 -17.71
N ASN A 250 9.51 -13.11 -16.87
CA ASN A 250 9.40 -11.92 -16.04
C ASN A 250 10.64 -11.06 -16.27
N ILE A 251 10.60 -10.24 -17.31
CA ILE A 251 11.77 -9.54 -17.83
C ILE A 251 11.70 -8.08 -17.41
N LEU A 252 12.67 -7.66 -16.60
CA LEU A 252 12.89 -6.26 -16.24
C LEU A 252 13.90 -5.63 -17.18
N GLN A 253 13.51 -4.53 -17.81
CA GLN A 253 14.31 -3.74 -18.71
C GLN A 253 14.58 -2.34 -18.13
N GLY A 254 15.79 -1.84 -18.30
CA GLY A 254 16.24 -0.51 -17.90
C GLY A 254 16.83 0.28 -19.06
N HIS A 255 16.54 1.58 -19.12
CA HIS A 255 16.98 2.48 -20.19
C HIS A 255 17.82 3.62 -19.65
N PHE A 256 19.07 3.71 -20.12
CA PHE A 256 20.01 4.74 -19.72
C PHE A 256 20.46 5.55 -20.94
N PHE A 257 20.45 6.88 -20.79
CA PHE A 257 20.77 7.82 -21.84
C PHE A 257 22.00 8.62 -21.46
N GLU A 258 23.00 8.59 -22.33
CA GLU A 258 24.20 9.42 -22.24
C GLU A 258 24.31 10.29 -23.49
N ALA A 259 25.36 11.11 -23.58
CA ALA A 259 25.50 12.08 -24.67
C ALA A 259 25.67 11.41 -26.05
N ASP A 260 26.39 10.30 -26.11
CA ASP A 260 26.83 9.61 -27.34
C ASP A 260 26.34 8.15 -27.42
N ARG A 261 25.73 7.62 -26.35
CA ARG A 261 25.32 6.22 -26.27
C ARG A 261 23.98 6.02 -25.58
N PHE A 262 23.33 4.92 -25.96
CA PHE A 262 22.13 4.42 -25.34
C PHE A 262 22.41 3.03 -24.80
N ILE A 263 22.19 2.82 -23.51
CA ILE A 263 22.42 1.54 -22.85
C ILE A 263 21.07 0.97 -22.43
N MET A 264 20.84 -0.28 -22.84
CA MET A 264 19.65 -1.03 -22.50
C MET A 264 20.04 -2.32 -21.79
N VAL A 265 19.72 -2.40 -20.52
CA VAL A 265 19.98 -3.60 -19.72
C VAL A 265 18.68 -4.37 -19.51
N MET A 266 18.77 -5.69 -19.49
CA MET A 266 17.62 -6.57 -19.27
C MET A 266 18.00 -7.73 -18.37
N ARG A 267 17.14 -8.08 -17.42
CA ARG A 267 17.28 -9.31 -16.64
C ARG A 267 15.96 -9.96 -16.34
N GLN A 268 15.99 -11.27 -16.12
CA GLN A 268 14.91 -11.99 -15.48
C GLN A 268 14.78 -11.56 -14.01
N VAL A 269 13.54 -11.43 -13.54
CA VAL A 269 13.15 -11.39 -12.13
C VAL A 269 12.69 -12.78 -11.74
N ASP A 270 13.41 -13.40 -10.81
CA ASP A 270 13.24 -14.80 -10.45
C ASP A 270 12.06 -14.99 -9.48
N ASP A 271 11.95 -14.09 -8.49
CA ASP A 271 10.84 -14.06 -7.53
C ASP A 271 10.12 -12.71 -7.55
N ASP A 272 8.81 -12.73 -7.72
CA ASP A 272 7.98 -11.54 -7.78
C ASP A 272 6.75 -11.74 -6.89
N GLU A 273 6.74 -11.07 -5.73
CA GLU A 273 5.65 -11.18 -4.75
C GLU A 273 4.29 -10.72 -5.33
N MET A 274 4.29 -9.87 -6.38
CA MET A 274 3.05 -9.40 -7.03
C MET A 274 2.55 -10.38 -8.10
N HIS A 275 3.48 -11.02 -8.82
CA HIS A 275 3.18 -11.92 -9.92
C HIS A 275 3.89 -13.25 -9.72
N ALA A 276 3.38 -14.03 -8.75
CA ALA A 276 3.97 -15.31 -8.39
C ALA A 276 3.98 -16.27 -9.60
N CYS A 277 5.15 -16.84 -9.87
CA CYS A 277 5.28 -17.93 -10.82
C CYS A 277 4.70 -19.21 -10.18
N ASP A 278 3.81 -19.90 -10.88
CA ASP A 278 3.42 -21.25 -10.48
C ASP A 278 4.68 -22.14 -10.50
N PRO A 279 4.98 -22.89 -9.41
CA PRO A 279 6.16 -23.74 -9.33
C PRO A 279 6.26 -24.81 -10.42
N MET A 280 5.18 -25.08 -11.18
CA MET A 280 5.21 -26.01 -12.31
C MET A 280 5.72 -25.38 -13.62
N LEU A 281 5.87 -24.06 -13.70
CA LEU A 281 6.33 -23.38 -14.93
C LEU A 281 7.85 -23.33 -15.01
N ARG A 282 8.39 -23.63 -16.20
CA ARG A 282 9.84 -23.49 -16.46
C ARG A 282 10.22 -22.01 -16.47
N GLN A 283 11.25 -21.65 -15.69
CA GLN A 283 11.87 -20.33 -15.72
C GLN A 283 13.23 -20.39 -16.43
N TRP A 284 13.57 -19.29 -17.10
CA TRP A 284 14.87 -19.09 -17.74
C TRP A 284 15.57 -17.91 -17.08
N HIS A 285 16.81 -18.14 -16.68
CA HIS A 285 17.67 -17.14 -16.08
C HIS A 285 18.41 -16.39 -17.21
N HIS A 286 18.04 -15.14 -17.48
CA HIS A 286 18.64 -14.33 -18.56
C HIS A 286 19.07 -12.91 -18.11
N ARG A 287 20.24 -12.47 -18.57
CA ARG A 287 20.82 -11.13 -18.38
C ARG A 287 21.43 -10.67 -19.70
N SER A 288 21.15 -9.44 -20.10
CA SER A 288 21.66 -8.81 -21.31
C SER A 288 22.01 -7.35 -21.04
N TRP A 289 23.04 -6.86 -21.70
CA TRP A 289 23.56 -5.49 -21.64
C TRP A 289 23.58 -4.84 -23.03
#